data_AF-A0A3T0I361-F1
#
_entry.id   AF-A0A3T0I361-F1
#
_cell.length_a   1.000
_cell.length_b   1.000
_cell.length_c   1.000
_cell.angle_alpha   90.00
_cell.angle_beta   90.00
_cell.angle_gamma   90.00
#
_symmetry.space_group_name_H-M   'P 1'
#
loop_
_entity.id
_entity.type
_entity.pdbx_description
1 polymer ?
#
loop_
_entity_poly.entity_id
_entity_poly.type
_entity_poly.pdbx_seq_one_letter_code
_entity_poly.pdbx_strand_id
1 'polypeptide(L)'
;MIRKIRNFINEKKKLKTCFLENGNFMSPGNYVFDDSIKYITRNDRITQKRTSEILKHDYYRKATTRFLIYLLKKTIFRKSIFIPERELAIKDFTGTVYLPIRSTNGYSDKKIFDFAHKKVLSVFSEEKDYQSVINNYHYFNQHFPMPEILGTNAGELLIMEELIICQPSETWRDEDCFNIMKDIFCRYKEYFCDCKQKRKYYFTIPKEVFNSTLNNEEIDFIRREMNQEILLMSFPNLMVHGDLWTGNLLLKKEEKVFIYYIDWEYSNELIFFYDFFNLMWIEIYMNNNYKYFNRYLNGGFDQELIEIFSIFQLSFRPEWRLDYFHLYFLNFLQVRGIHFNWVDRQTYLNRYKNLLVEFGI
;
A
#
# COMPACT_ATOMS: atom_id res chain seq x y z
N MET A 1 10.12 -25.98 -10.80
CA MET A 1 8.86 -25.35 -11.27
C MET A 1 7.61 -26.07 -10.75
N ILE A 2 7.51 -27.40 -10.92
CA ILE A 2 6.35 -28.22 -10.49
C ILE A 2 5.97 -27.99 -9.02
N ARG A 3 6.94 -28.01 -8.09
CA ARG A 3 6.69 -27.73 -6.66
C ARG A 3 6.01 -26.38 -6.42
N LYS A 4 6.44 -25.32 -7.13
CA LYS A 4 5.84 -23.98 -7.01
C LYS A 4 4.38 -23.98 -7.50
N ILE A 5 4.10 -24.66 -8.60
CA ILE A 5 2.73 -24.79 -9.15
C ILE A 5 1.85 -25.60 -8.19
N ARG A 6 2.35 -26.72 -7.65
CA ARG A 6 1.62 -27.53 -6.66
C ARG A 6 1.30 -26.73 -5.40
N ASN A 7 2.26 -25.97 -4.88
CA ASN A 7 2.05 -25.11 -3.71
C ASN A 7 1.00 -24.04 -4.01
N PHE A 8 1.09 -23.37 -5.16
CA PHE A 8 0.09 -22.40 -5.59
C PHE A 8 -1.32 -23.02 -5.66
N ILE A 9 -1.47 -24.19 -6.27
CA ILE A 9 -2.76 -24.89 -6.34
C ILE A 9 -3.30 -25.19 -4.93
N ASN A 10 -2.45 -25.67 -4.04
CA ASN A 10 -2.83 -25.98 -2.66
C ASN A 10 -3.27 -24.74 -1.89
N GLU A 11 -2.55 -23.62 -2.02
CA GLU A 11 -2.93 -22.34 -1.43
C GLU A 11 -4.31 -21.87 -1.94
N LYS A 12 -4.57 -21.99 -3.25
CA LYS A 12 -5.86 -21.59 -3.83
C LYS A 12 -7.01 -22.54 -3.48
N LYS A 13 -6.72 -23.82 -3.23
CA LYS A 13 -7.70 -24.74 -2.63
C LYS A 13 -8.02 -24.35 -1.18
N LYS A 14 -7.00 -24.01 -0.37
CA LYS A 14 -7.20 -23.51 1.00
C LYS A 14 -8.05 -22.24 0.99
N LEU A 15 -7.80 -21.32 0.06
CA LEU A 15 -8.62 -20.12 -0.13
C LEU A 15 -10.10 -20.44 -0.37
N LYS A 16 -10.41 -21.43 -1.20
CA LYS A 16 -11.80 -21.89 -1.40
C LYS A 16 -12.42 -22.44 -0.12
N THR A 17 -11.66 -23.17 0.69
CA THR A 17 -12.15 -23.66 2.00
C THR A 17 -12.47 -22.49 2.93
N CYS A 18 -11.54 -21.54 3.07
CA CYS A 18 -11.76 -20.35 3.91
C CYS A 18 -12.95 -19.51 3.43
N PHE A 19 -13.16 -19.39 2.12
CA PHE A 19 -14.35 -18.74 1.58
C PHE A 19 -15.66 -19.42 2.03
N LEU A 20 -15.70 -20.75 2.02
CA LEU A 20 -16.89 -21.50 2.46
C LEU A 20 -17.12 -21.36 3.98
N GLU A 21 -16.06 -21.34 4.77
CA GLU A 21 -16.12 -21.10 6.23
C GLU A 21 -16.70 -19.71 6.55
N ASN A 22 -16.44 -18.71 5.72
CA ASN A 22 -16.96 -17.35 5.86
C ASN A 22 -18.25 -17.11 5.05
N GLY A 23 -18.89 -18.19 4.58
CA GLY A 23 -20.03 -18.08 3.69
C GLY A 23 -21.29 -17.51 4.37
N ASN A 24 -21.32 -17.41 5.70
CA ASN A 24 -22.36 -16.72 6.48
C ASN A 24 -22.33 -15.19 6.33
N PHE A 25 -21.24 -14.62 5.82
CA PHE A 25 -21.12 -13.21 5.42
C PHE A 25 -21.41 -12.97 3.93
N MET A 26 -21.64 -14.05 3.16
CA MET A 26 -21.77 -14.00 1.71
C MET A 26 -23.23 -14.12 1.28
N SER A 27 -23.64 -13.29 0.32
CA SER A 27 -24.97 -13.40 -0.28
C SER A 27 -25.18 -14.76 -0.99
N PRO A 28 -26.39 -15.32 -0.99
CA PRO A 28 -26.67 -16.58 -1.69
C PRO A 28 -26.40 -16.48 -3.20
N GLY A 29 -25.91 -17.56 -3.80
CA GLY A 29 -25.71 -17.65 -5.24
C GLY A 29 -24.43 -18.38 -5.68
N ASN A 30 -24.11 -18.23 -6.96
CA ASN A 30 -22.93 -18.83 -7.58
C ASN A 30 -21.75 -17.86 -7.55
N TYR A 31 -20.58 -18.37 -7.21
CA TYR A 31 -19.32 -17.64 -7.12
C TYR A 31 -18.25 -18.30 -7.98
N VAL A 32 -17.29 -17.51 -8.44
CA VAL A 32 -16.17 -17.96 -9.26
C VAL A 32 -14.88 -17.28 -8.82
N PHE A 33 -13.75 -17.92 -9.08
CA PHE A 33 -12.47 -17.24 -9.04
C PHE A 33 -12.39 -16.18 -10.14
N ASP A 34 -11.77 -15.05 -9.84
CA ASP A 34 -11.43 -14.03 -10.83
C ASP A 34 -10.40 -14.56 -11.85
N ASP A 35 -10.09 -13.79 -12.89
CA ASP A 35 -9.16 -14.22 -13.95
C ASP A 35 -7.73 -14.43 -13.44
N SER A 36 -7.34 -13.77 -12.36
CA SER A 36 -6.05 -13.92 -11.71
C SER A 36 -6.03 -14.97 -10.58
N ILE A 37 -7.17 -15.58 -10.24
CA ILE A 37 -7.31 -16.57 -9.15
C ILE A 37 -6.81 -16.00 -7.81
N LYS A 38 -7.06 -14.73 -7.55
CA LYS A 38 -6.71 -14.03 -6.32
C LYS A 38 -7.88 -13.88 -5.37
N TYR A 39 -9.05 -13.62 -5.90
CA TYR A 39 -10.27 -13.45 -5.12
C TYR A 39 -11.42 -14.28 -5.69
N ILE A 40 -12.47 -14.43 -4.89
CA ILE A 40 -13.70 -15.10 -5.27
C ILE A 40 -14.79 -14.04 -5.34
N THR A 41 -15.52 -13.99 -6.45
CA THR A 41 -16.55 -12.97 -6.70
C THR A 41 -17.85 -13.64 -7.14
N ARG A 42 -18.99 -13.01 -6.82
CA ARG A 42 -20.30 -13.48 -7.27
C ARG A 42 -20.34 -13.48 -8.80
N ASN A 43 -20.88 -14.55 -9.37
CA ASN A 43 -20.92 -14.77 -10.80
C ASN A 43 -22.10 -14.02 -11.44
N ASP A 44 -22.09 -12.70 -11.32
CA ASP A 44 -23.02 -11.80 -11.98
C ASP A 44 -22.26 -10.61 -12.58
N ARG A 45 -22.84 -10.03 -13.64
CA ARG A 45 -22.18 -8.99 -14.43
C ARG A 45 -21.91 -7.71 -13.63
N ILE A 46 -22.78 -7.37 -12.67
CA ILE A 46 -22.71 -6.12 -11.93
C ILE A 46 -21.57 -6.19 -10.92
N THR A 47 -21.53 -7.25 -10.11
CA THR A 47 -20.46 -7.50 -9.14
C THR A 47 -19.12 -7.60 -9.84
N GLN A 48 -19.02 -8.36 -10.93
CA GLN A 48 -17.76 -8.51 -11.66
C GLN A 48 -17.25 -7.18 -12.22
N LYS A 49 -18.15 -6.36 -12.80
CA LYS A 49 -17.78 -5.03 -13.31
C LYS A 49 -17.24 -4.14 -12.17
N ARG A 50 -17.99 -3.98 -11.07
CA ARG A 50 -17.56 -3.17 -9.92
C ARG A 50 -16.26 -3.67 -9.30
N THR A 51 -16.11 -4.99 -9.16
CA THR A 51 -14.87 -5.58 -8.66
C THR A 51 -13.69 -5.24 -9.57
N SER A 52 -13.91 -5.26 -10.89
CA SER A 52 -12.87 -4.92 -11.87
C SER A 52 -12.54 -3.42 -11.93
N GLU A 53 -13.40 -2.56 -11.37
CA GLU A 53 -13.12 -1.13 -11.25
C GLU A 53 -12.31 -0.83 -9.98
N ILE A 54 -12.47 -1.64 -8.92
CA ILE A 54 -11.84 -1.38 -7.61
C ILE A 54 -10.57 -2.21 -7.39
N LEU A 55 -10.53 -3.46 -7.84
CA LEU A 55 -9.45 -4.41 -7.53
C LEU A 55 -8.55 -4.79 -8.71
N LYS A 56 -8.78 -4.23 -9.91
CA LYS A 56 -8.10 -4.71 -11.12
C LYS A 56 -6.71 -4.10 -11.24
N HIS A 57 -5.72 -4.83 -10.74
CA HIS A 57 -4.33 -4.62 -11.13
C HIS A 57 -3.85 -5.78 -12.01
N ASP A 58 -3.00 -5.47 -12.98
CA ASP A 58 -2.33 -6.46 -13.82
C ASP A 58 -1.26 -7.20 -13.02
N TYR A 59 -1.70 -8.15 -12.21
CA TYR A 59 -0.87 -8.80 -11.20
C TYR A 59 0.24 -9.70 -11.75
N TYR A 60 0.11 -10.13 -13.00
CA TYR A 60 1.07 -11.03 -13.65
C TYR A 60 1.67 -10.34 -14.86
N ARG A 61 2.82 -9.67 -14.68
CA ARG A 61 3.52 -8.99 -15.77
C ARG A 61 3.96 -9.94 -16.89
N LYS A 62 4.43 -11.15 -16.54
CA LYS A 62 4.95 -12.13 -17.52
C LYS A 62 3.83 -12.85 -18.26
N ALA A 63 3.84 -12.79 -19.59
CA ALA A 63 2.85 -13.46 -20.45
C ALA A 63 2.76 -14.97 -20.18
N THR A 64 3.90 -15.63 -19.93
CA THR A 64 3.95 -17.06 -19.58
C THR A 64 3.22 -17.37 -18.27
N THR A 65 3.35 -16.50 -17.27
CA THR A 65 2.61 -16.64 -16.00
C THR A 65 1.12 -16.41 -16.22
N ARG A 66 0.72 -15.41 -17.01
CA ARG A 66 -0.69 -15.19 -17.37
C ARG A 66 -1.31 -16.40 -18.06
N PHE A 67 -0.62 -16.97 -19.03
CA PHE A 67 -1.07 -18.16 -19.73
C PHE A 67 -1.22 -19.37 -18.80
N LEU A 68 -0.25 -19.59 -17.91
CA LEU A 68 -0.34 -20.66 -16.91
C LEU A 68 -1.55 -20.46 -15.97
N ILE A 69 -1.77 -19.24 -15.48
CA ILE A 69 -2.90 -18.93 -14.59
C ILE A 69 -4.23 -19.13 -15.32
N TYR A 70 -4.32 -18.69 -16.58
CA TYR A 70 -5.47 -18.96 -17.44
C TYR A 70 -5.77 -20.46 -17.58
N LEU A 71 -4.74 -21.28 -17.85
CA LEU A 71 -4.89 -22.74 -17.91
C LEU A 71 -5.37 -23.32 -16.58
N LEU A 72 -4.78 -22.91 -15.46
CA LEU A 72 -5.18 -23.36 -14.12
C LEU A 72 -6.64 -22.99 -13.83
N LYS A 73 -7.08 -21.79 -14.23
CA LYS A 73 -8.47 -21.36 -14.09
C LYS A 73 -9.41 -22.24 -14.90
N LYS A 74 -9.11 -22.50 -16.17
CA LYS A 74 -9.96 -23.28 -17.08
C LYS A 74 -10.01 -24.78 -16.75
N THR A 75 -8.97 -25.30 -16.11
CA THR A 75 -8.85 -26.74 -15.79
C THR A 75 -9.20 -27.06 -14.33
N ILE A 76 -8.50 -26.45 -13.37
CA ILE A 76 -8.58 -26.79 -11.95
C ILE A 76 -9.66 -25.98 -11.24
N PHE A 77 -9.76 -24.69 -11.53
CA PHE A 77 -10.64 -23.74 -10.82
C PHE A 77 -11.89 -23.36 -11.63
N ARG A 78 -12.32 -24.21 -12.57
CA ARG A 78 -13.48 -23.95 -13.45
C ARG A 78 -14.82 -24.02 -12.72
N LYS A 79 -14.92 -24.88 -11.70
CA LYS A 79 -16.19 -25.15 -11.02
C LYS A 79 -16.62 -23.93 -10.20
N SER A 80 -17.86 -23.50 -10.37
CA SER A 80 -18.48 -22.52 -9.49
C SER A 80 -18.56 -23.03 -8.05
N ILE A 81 -18.60 -22.09 -7.12
CA ILE A 81 -18.79 -22.33 -5.69
C ILE A 81 -20.19 -21.81 -5.37
N PHE A 82 -21.05 -22.64 -4.80
CA PHE A 82 -22.42 -22.26 -4.47
C PHE A 82 -22.54 -21.93 -2.98
N ILE A 83 -23.14 -20.78 -2.66
CA ILE A 83 -23.55 -20.40 -1.31
C ILE A 83 -25.08 -20.55 -1.23
N PRO A 84 -25.61 -21.43 -0.37
CA PRO A 84 -27.05 -21.62 -0.25
C PRO A 84 -27.72 -20.42 0.44
N GLU A 85 -29.05 -20.37 0.32
CA GLU A 85 -29.86 -19.42 1.08
C GLU A 85 -29.79 -19.75 2.58
N ARG A 86 -29.49 -18.73 3.40
CA ARG A 86 -29.39 -18.79 4.85
C ARG A 86 -29.47 -17.39 5.43
N GLU A 87 -29.73 -17.32 6.73
CA GLU A 87 -29.60 -16.07 7.49
C GLU A 87 -28.14 -15.61 7.50
N LEU A 88 -27.93 -14.32 7.27
CA LEU A 88 -26.61 -13.70 7.25
C LEU A 88 -26.18 -13.38 8.68
N ALA A 89 -24.89 -13.55 8.96
CA ALA A 89 -24.34 -13.32 10.30
C ALA A 89 -24.44 -11.86 10.75
N ILE A 90 -24.48 -10.91 9.80
CA ILE A 90 -24.57 -9.47 10.08
C ILE A 90 -25.75 -8.90 9.29
N LYS A 91 -26.64 -8.22 10.00
CA LYS A 91 -27.76 -7.49 9.39
C LYS A 91 -27.25 -6.37 8.48
N ASP A 92 -27.89 -6.17 7.34
CA ASP A 92 -27.54 -5.13 6.36
C ASP A 92 -26.10 -5.25 5.83
N PHE A 93 -25.58 -6.48 5.74
CA PHE A 93 -24.32 -6.81 5.09
C PHE A 93 -24.48 -8.04 4.19
N THR A 94 -24.31 -7.85 2.89
CA THR A 94 -24.45 -8.85 1.83
C THR A 94 -23.16 -8.96 1.02
N GLY A 95 -22.17 -9.69 1.55
CA GLY A 95 -20.89 -9.90 0.86
C GLY A 95 -21.07 -10.48 -0.55
N THR A 96 -20.32 -9.95 -1.50
CA THR A 96 -20.33 -10.38 -2.92
C THR A 96 -18.94 -10.66 -3.48
N VAL A 97 -17.89 -10.18 -2.80
CA VAL A 97 -16.49 -10.45 -3.14
C VAL A 97 -15.74 -10.85 -1.88
N TYR A 98 -14.92 -11.88 -1.97
CA TYR A 98 -14.01 -12.33 -0.93
C TYR A 98 -12.57 -12.19 -1.41
N LEU A 99 -11.81 -11.32 -0.75
CA LEU A 99 -10.40 -11.04 -1.04
C LEU A 99 -9.53 -11.49 0.15
N PRO A 100 -8.68 -12.52 -0.01
CA PRO A 100 -7.69 -12.83 0.99
C PRO A 100 -6.60 -11.75 1.00
N ILE A 101 -6.20 -11.33 2.19
CA ILE A 101 -5.14 -10.33 2.41
C ILE A 101 -3.94 -11.05 3.02
N ARG A 102 -2.74 -10.57 2.72
CA ARG A 102 -1.57 -10.98 3.46
C ARG A 102 -1.53 -10.18 4.75
N SER A 103 -1.71 -10.83 5.89
CA SER A 103 -1.21 -10.30 7.15
C SER A 103 0.32 -10.39 7.17
N THR A 104 0.96 -9.75 8.15
CA THR A 104 2.41 -9.84 8.35
C THR A 104 2.91 -11.27 8.56
N ASN A 105 2.01 -12.20 8.93
CA ASN A 105 2.32 -13.60 9.23
C ASN A 105 1.78 -14.61 8.19
N GLY A 106 1.05 -14.17 7.14
CA GLY A 106 0.56 -15.06 6.07
C GLY A 106 -0.76 -14.63 5.43
N TYR A 107 -1.36 -15.49 4.60
CA TYR A 107 -2.69 -15.25 4.00
C TYR A 107 -3.82 -15.71 4.92
N SER A 108 -4.02 -15.03 6.04
CA SER A 108 -5.01 -15.42 7.04
C SER A 108 -6.13 -14.40 7.23
N ASP A 109 -5.84 -13.12 7.00
CA ASP A 109 -6.83 -12.06 7.00
C ASP A 109 -7.59 -12.00 5.68
N LYS A 110 -8.79 -11.41 5.70
CA LYS A 110 -9.61 -11.24 4.49
C LYS A 110 -10.46 -9.98 4.55
N LYS A 111 -10.70 -9.38 3.39
CA LYS A 111 -11.72 -8.35 3.17
C LYS A 111 -12.89 -8.95 2.37
N ILE A 112 -14.10 -8.70 2.82
CA ILE A 112 -15.35 -9.08 2.15
C ILE A 112 -16.05 -7.79 1.71
N PHE A 113 -16.34 -7.65 0.42
CA PHE A 113 -16.94 -6.43 -0.13
C PHE A 113 -18.43 -6.62 -0.36
N ASP A 114 -19.19 -5.66 0.17
CA ASP A 114 -20.62 -5.51 -0.06
C ASP A 114 -20.87 -4.24 -0.88
N PHE A 115 -21.06 -4.43 -2.19
CA PHE A 115 -21.37 -3.33 -3.09
C PHE A 115 -22.81 -2.82 -2.99
N ALA A 116 -23.74 -3.59 -2.40
CA ALA A 116 -25.13 -3.18 -2.28
C ALA A 116 -25.28 -2.15 -1.16
N HIS A 117 -24.66 -2.41 -0.01
CA HIS A 117 -24.72 -1.52 1.15
C HIS A 117 -23.49 -0.60 1.29
N LYS A 118 -22.53 -0.68 0.36
CA LYS A 118 -21.27 0.07 0.37
C LYS A 118 -20.47 -0.14 1.67
N LYS A 119 -20.20 -1.40 1.99
CA LYS A 119 -19.45 -1.80 3.18
C LYS A 119 -18.30 -2.73 2.83
N VAL A 120 -17.24 -2.70 3.62
CA VAL A 120 -16.16 -3.69 3.60
C VAL A 120 -16.05 -4.30 4.98
N LEU A 121 -16.00 -5.63 5.06
CA LEU A 121 -15.77 -6.35 6.30
C LEU A 121 -14.36 -6.95 6.28
N SER A 122 -13.50 -6.45 7.15
CA SER A 122 -12.20 -7.03 7.44
C SER A 122 -12.34 -8.07 8.54
N VAL A 123 -11.92 -9.31 8.28
CA VAL A 123 -11.91 -10.42 9.24
C VAL A 123 -10.46 -10.78 9.51
N PHE A 124 -10.02 -10.57 10.74
CA PHE A 124 -8.65 -10.81 11.14
C PHE A 124 -8.49 -12.23 11.69
N SER A 125 -7.26 -12.72 11.61
CA SER A 125 -6.85 -14.01 12.14
C SER A 125 -6.10 -13.90 13.46
N GLU A 126 -5.51 -12.73 13.72
CA GLU A 126 -4.73 -12.45 14.91
C GLU A 126 -5.23 -11.17 15.59
N GLU A 127 -5.35 -11.22 16.91
CA GLU A 127 -5.72 -10.05 17.74
C GLU A 127 -4.77 -8.88 17.51
N LYS A 128 -3.47 -9.17 17.32
CA LYS A 128 -2.45 -8.14 17.11
C LYS A 128 -2.74 -7.29 15.87
N ASP A 129 -3.13 -7.92 14.76
CA ASP A 129 -3.41 -7.22 13.51
C ASP A 129 -4.70 -6.40 13.62
N TYR A 130 -5.74 -6.96 14.23
CA TYR A 130 -6.98 -6.25 14.57
C TYR A 130 -6.71 -4.98 15.39
N GLN A 131 -5.95 -5.10 16.49
CA GLN A 131 -5.62 -3.97 17.36
C GLN A 131 -4.75 -2.94 16.65
N SER A 132 -3.81 -3.39 15.81
CA SER A 132 -2.96 -2.49 15.01
C SER A 132 -3.80 -1.58 14.11
N VAL A 133 -4.78 -2.15 13.40
CA VAL A 133 -5.67 -1.38 12.50
C VAL A 133 -6.51 -0.37 13.28
N ILE A 134 -7.12 -0.77 14.41
CA ILE A 134 -7.92 0.14 15.25
C ILE A 134 -7.05 1.28 15.81
N ASN A 135 -5.87 0.97 16.32
CA ASN A 135 -4.96 1.97 16.89
C ASN A 135 -4.48 2.96 15.82
N ASN A 136 -4.13 2.47 14.64
CA ASN A 136 -3.73 3.32 13.52
C ASN A 136 -4.90 4.19 13.04
N TYR A 137 -6.12 3.65 12.95
CA TYR A 137 -7.31 4.44 12.62
C TYR A 137 -7.49 5.61 13.59
N HIS A 138 -7.51 5.34 14.89
CA HIS A 138 -7.65 6.40 15.90
C HIS A 138 -6.50 7.41 15.91
N TYR A 139 -5.29 6.98 15.55
CA TYR A 139 -4.14 7.87 15.48
C TYR A 139 -4.22 8.82 14.28
N PHE A 140 -4.49 8.29 13.08
CA PHE A 140 -4.36 9.03 11.82
C PHE A 140 -5.66 9.66 11.31
N ASN A 141 -6.84 9.16 11.68
CA ASN A 141 -8.12 9.65 11.12
C ASN A 141 -8.41 11.13 11.40
N GLN A 142 -7.78 11.71 12.41
CA GLN A 142 -7.89 13.14 12.74
C GLN A 142 -7.10 14.04 11.77
N HIS A 143 -6.15 13.48 11.02
CA HIS A 143 -5.26 14.21 10.11
C HIS A 143 -5.47 13.79 8.64
N PHE A 144 -5.79 12.52 8.40
CA PHE A 144 -5.95 11.96 7.08
C PHE A 144 -7.37 11.44 6.91
N PRO A 145 -8.09 11.78 5.83
CA PRO A 145 -9.38 11.18 5.55
C PRO A 145 -9.23 9.67 5.37
N MET A 146 -9.96 8.90 6.17
CA MET A 146 -9.98 7.43 6.14
C MET A 146 -11.43 6.97 5.95
N PRO A 147 -11.67 5.77 5.37
CA PRO A 147 -13.01 5.19 5.35
C PRO A 147 -13.55 5.05 6.78
N GLU A 148 -14.81 5.41 7.00
CA GLU A 148 -15.39 5.38 8.34
C GLU A 148 -15.50 3.95 8.87
N ILE A 149 -15.06 3.70 10.10
CA ILE A 149 -15.37 2.45 10.81
C ILE A 149 -16.83 2.49 11.25
N LEU A 150 -17.67 1.68 10.59
CA LEU A 150 -19.11 1.56 10.84
C LEU A 150 -19.43 0.63 12.02
N GLY A 151 -18.51 -0.27 12.37
CA GLY A 151 -18.68 -1.17 13.50
C GLY A 151 -17.49 -2.11 13.70
N THR A 152 -17.37 -2.64 14.92
CA THR A 152 -16.30 -3.56 15.33
C THR A 152 -16.86 -4.71 16.16
N ASN A 153 -16.28 -5.90 16.04
CA ASN A 153 -16.55 -7.03 16.95
C ASN A 153 -15.21 -7.66 17.36
N ALA A 154 -14.71 -7.31 18.54
CA ALA A 154 -13.46 -7.84 19.06
C ALA A 154 -13.52 -9.35 19.36
N GLY A 155 -14.68 -9.90 19.72
CA GLY A 155 -14.82 -11.34 19.99
C GLY A 155 -14.64 -12.20 18.75
N GLU A 156 -14.99 -11.66 17.58
CA GLU A 156 -14.85 -12.32 16.28
C GLU A 156 -13.73 -11.73 15.40
N LEU A 157 -12.98 -10.75 15.93
CA LEU A 157 -11.93 -10.01 15.22
C LEU A 157 -12.42 -9.41 13.89
N LEU A 158 -13.50 -8.64 13.95
CA LEU A 158 -14.14 -8.02 12.79
C LEU A 158 -14.08 -6.50 12.84
N ILE A 159 -13.75 -5.88 11.72
CA ILE A 159 -13.90 -4.43 11.49
C ILE A 159 -14.75 -4.23 10.23
N MET A 160 -15.79 -3.43 10.34
CA MET A 160 -16.64 -3.03 9.21
C MET A 160 -16.39 -1.56 8.88
N GLU A 161 -16.05 -1.28 7.63
CA GLU A 161 -15.70 0.04 7.12
C GLU A 161 -16.64 0.46 5.98
N GLU A 162 -16.74 1.77 5.73
CA GLU A 162 -17.34 2.31 4.50
C GLU A 162 -16.58 1.81 3.27
N LEU A 163 -17.29 1.34 2.25
CA LEU A 163 -16.71 1.12 0.93
C LEU A 163 -16.69 2.41 0.11
N ILE A 164 -15.51 2.99 -0.03
CA ILE A 164 -15.30 4.14 -0.92
C ILE A 164 -15.28 3.66 -2.37
N ILE A 165 -16.25 4.13 -3.17
CA ILE A 165 -16.26 3.94 -4.62
C ILE A 165 -15.38 5.02 -5.25
N CYS A 166 -14.21 4.64 -5.72
CA CYS A 166 -13.19 5.55 -6.24
C CYS A 166 -12.89 5.31 -7.73
N GLN A 167 -12.21 6.29 -8.32
CA GLN A 167 -11.67 6.19 -9.67
C GLN A 167 -10.40 5.32 -9.66
N PRO A 168 -10.26 4.31 -10.55
CA PRO A 168 -9.06 3.49 -10.65
C PRO A 168 -7.82 4.34 -10.98
N SER A 169 -6.68 4.04 -10.36
CA SER A 169 -5.45 4.84 -10.51
C SER A 169 -4.90 4.88 -11.93
N GLU A 170 -5.16 3.84 -12.73
CA GLU A 170 -4.77 3.78 -14.14
C GLU A 170 -5.53 4.80 -15.01
N THR A 171 -6.62 5.38 -14.50
CA THR A 171 -7.44 6.36 -15.22
C THR A 171 -7.20 7.80 -14.75
N TRP A 172 -6.33 8.00 -13.75
CA TRP A 172 -6.02 9.33 -13.23
C TRP A 172 -5.29 10.18 -14.29
N ARG A 173 -5.72 11.44 -14.41
CA ARG A 173 -5.09 12.44 -15.28
C ARG A 173 -3.94 13.13 -14.55
N ASP A 174 -3.10 13.85 -15.29
CA ASP A 174 -1.97 14.58 -14.70
C ASP A 174 -2.39 15.60 -13.64
N GLU A 175 -3.54 16.24 -13.85
CA GLU A 175 -4.16 17.14 -12.87
C GLU A 175 -4.53 16.40 -11.57
N ASP A 176 -5.00 15.15 -11.66
CA ASP A 176 -5.34 14.34 -10.50
C ASP A 176 -4.09 13.99 -9.70
N CYS A 177 -3.04 13.55 -10.40
CA CYS A 177 -1.74 13.26 -9.80
C CYS A 177 -1.18 14.51 -9.07
N PHE A 178 -1.31 15.69 -9.67
CA PHE A 178 -0.88 16.93 -9.03
C PHE A 178 -1.72 17.27 -7.79
N ASN A 179 -3.04 17.17 -7.88
CA ASN A 179 -3.95 17.41 -6.76
C ASN A 179 -3.69 16.44 -5.60
N ILE A 180 -3.36 15.18 -5.91
CA ILE A 180 -2.99 14.17 -4.93
C ILE A 180 -1.72 14.57 -4.18
N MET A 181 -0.64 14.93 -4.90
CA MET A 181 0.59 15.39 -4.23
C MET A 181 0.36 16.62 -3.37
N LYS A 182 -0.46 17.56 -3.85
CA LYS A 182 -0.81 18.76 -3.10
C LYS A 182 -1.56 18.43 -1.81
N ASP A 183 -2.55 17.53 -1.87
CA ASP A 183 -3.28 17.08 -0.68
C ASP A 183 -2.33 16.37 0.29
N ILE A 184 -1.49 15.45 -0.19
CA ILE A 184 -0.45 14.78 0.61
C ILE A 184 0.40 15.82 1.35
N PHE A 185 1.03 16.77 0.65
CA PHE A 185 1.84 17.80 1.30
C PHE A 185 1.04 18.62 2.32
N CYS A 186 -0.20 18.99 2.00
CA CYS A 186 -1.07 19.74 2.91
C CYS A 186 -1.36 18.97 4.20
N ARG A 187 -1.78 17.71 4.09
CA ARG A 187 -2.09 16.83 5.23
C ARG A 187 -0.87 16.60 6.11
N TYR A 188 0.26 16.26 5.50
CA TYR A 188 1.50 16.05 6.25
C TYR A 188 2.01 17.33 6.90
N LYS A 189 1.88 18.50 6.26
CA LYS A 189 2.24 19.79 6.87
C LYS A 189 1.43 20.05 8.14
N GLU A 190 0.11 19.87 8.09
CA GLU A 190 -0.77 20.01 9.26
C GLU A 190 -0.42 19.00 10.37
N TYR A 191 -0.27 17.73 9.98
CA TYR A 191 0.11 16.64 10.88
C TYR A 191 1.47 16.87 11.55
N PHE A 192 2.49 17.28 10.79
CA PHE A 192 3.83 17.53 11.32
C PHE A 192 3.88 18.73 12.25
N CYS A 193 3.10 19.78 11.98
CA CYS A 193 2.91 20.88 12.92
C CYS A 193 2.33 20.38 14.25
N ASP A 194 1.31 19.53 14.21
CA ASP A 194 0.71 18.93 15.40
C ASP A 194 1.70 18.02 16.16
N CYS A 195 2.42 17.14 15.45
CA CYS A 195 3.47 16.32 16.05
C CYS A 195 4.57 17.15 16.69
N LYS A 196 4.99 18.25 16.07
CA LYS A 196 5.97 19.17 16.65
C LYS A 196 5.44 19.80 17.94
N GLN A 197 4.20 20.32 17.93
CA GLN A 197 3.57 20.91 19.11
C GLN A 197 3.45 19.92 20.26
N LYS A 198 3.08 18.67 19.96
CA LYS A 198 2.95 17.57 20.93
C LYS A 198 4.26 16.86 21.26
N ARG A 199 5.38 17.26 20.66
CA ARG A 199 6.71 16.60 20.77
C ARG A 199 6.69 15.11 20.42
N LYS A 200 5.88 14.71 19.44
CA LYS A 200 5.78 13.33 18.92
C LYS A 200 6.77 13.08 17.78
N TYR A 201 8.05 13.30 18.04
CA TYR A 201 9.14 13.06 17.10
C TYR A 201 10.48 12.97 17.84
N TYR A 202 11.48 12.35 17.22
CA TYR A 202 12.86 12.34 17.71
C TYR A 202 13.82 12.54 16.54
N PHE A 203 15.06 12.99 16.80
CA PHE A 203 16.05 13.19 15.76
C PHE A 203 16.97 11.97 15.62
N THR A 204 17.34 11.64 14.39
CA THR A 204 18.38 10.64 14.09
C THR A 204 19.40 11.18 13.10
N ILE A 205 20.63 10.68 13.21
CA ILE A 205 21.71 10.99 12.27
C ILE A 205 21.84 9.79 11.31
N PRO A 206 21.65 9.98 9.99
CA PRO A 206 21.65 8.87 9.03
C PRO A 206 22.90 8.00 9.08
N LYS A 207 24.08 8.59 9.30
CA LYS A 207 25.35 7.87 9.42
C LYS A 207 25.34 6.84 10.56
N GLU A 208 24.68 7.13 11.68
CA GLU A 208 24.59 6.22 12.83
C GLU A 208 23.69 5.03 12.51
N VAL A 209 22.57 5.32 11.85
CA VAL A 209 21.57 4.33 11.47
C VAL A 209 22.16 3.34 10.46
N PHE A 210 22.76 3.80 9.37
CA PHE A 210 23.19 2.93 8.28
C PHE A 210 24.43 2.09 8.58
N ASN A 211 25.31 2.54 9.47
CA ASN A 211 26.51 1.78 9.85
C ASN A 211 26.18 0.50 10.65
N SER A 212 24.96 0.37 11.17
CA SER A 212 24.60 -0.68 12.13
C SER A 212 23.83 -1.87 11.54
N THR A 213 23.24 -1.75 10.34
CA THR A 213 22.16 -2.68 9.92
C THR A 213 22.24 -3.27 8.51
N LEU A 214 23.09 -2.76 7.60
CA LEU A 214 23.13 -3.23 6.21
C LEU A 214 24.52 -3.74 5.83
N ASN A 215 24.58 -4.73 4.92
CA ASN A 215 25.84 -5.13 4.31
C ASN A 215 26.37 -3.94 3.50
N ASN A 216 27.40 -3.28 4.01
CA ASN A 216 27.93 -2.03 3.46
C ASN A 216 28.19 -2.13 1.95
N GLU A 217 28.72 -3.26 1.47
CA GLU A 217 29.07 -3.44 0.05
C GLU A 217 27.89 -3.25 -0.91
N GLU A 218 26.67 -3.63 -0.51
CA GLU A 218 25.49 -3.54 -1.39
C GLU A 218 25.04 -2.09 -1.60
N ILE A 219 25.29 -1.21 -0.63
CA ILE A 219 24.81 0.19 -0.60
C ILE A 219 25.92 1.23 -0.69
N ASP A 220 27.19 0.81 -0.74
CA ASP A 220 28.36 1.69 -0.76
C ASP A 220 28.41 2.61 -1.99
N PHE A 221 27.78 2.23 -3.10
CA PHE A 221 27.67 3.13 -4.25
C PHE A 221 26.82 4.37 -3.91
N ILE A 222 25.68 4.18 -3.23
CA ILE A 222 24.80 5.26 -2.79
C ILE A 222 25.55 6.18 -1.83
N ARG A 223 26.24 5.60 -0.84
CA ARG A 223 26.98 6.38 0.18
C ARG A 223 28.10 7.24 -0.41
N ARG A 224 28.72 6.79 -1.50
CA ARG A 224 29.82 7.50 -2.18
C ARG A 224 29.33 8.68 -3.03
N GLU A 225 28.10 8.59 -3.53
CA GLU A 225 27.45 9.67 -4.28
C GLU A 225 26.93 10.78 -3.36
N MET A 226 26.66 10.44 -2.09
CA MET A 226 26.06 11.38 -1.15
C MET A 226 27.03 12.44 -0.60
N ASN A 227 26.52 13.66 -0.42
CA ASN A 227 27.21 14.72 0.30
C ASN A 227 27.44 14.33 1.77
N GLN A 228 28.68 14.44 2.26
CA GLN A 228 29.00 14.06 3.65
C GLN A 228 28.28 14.93 4.70
N GLU A 229 27.94 16.18 4.39
CA GLU A 229 27.21 17.07 5.29
C GLU A 229 25.82 16.47 5.61
N ILE A 230 25.11 15.97 4.60
CA ILE A 230 23.75 15.43 4.80
C ILE A 230 23.75 14.18 5.69
N LEU A 231 24.81 13.37 5.64
CA LEU A 231 24.93 12.15 6.44
C LEU A 231 25.13 12.45 7.93
N LEU A 232 25.61 13.65 8.24
CA LEU A 232 25.87 14.14 9.60
C LEU A 232 24.73 15.02 10.12
N MET A 233 23.76 15.38 9.29
CA MET A 233 22.59 16.13 9.72
C MET A 233 21.62 15.27 10.52
N SER A 234 21.00 15.88 11.52
CA SER A 234 19.92 15.28 12.28
C SER A 234 18.58 15.49 11.56
N PHE A 235 17.87 14.40 11.27
CA PHE A 235 16.53 14.44 10.69
C PHE A 235 15.47 13.96 11.68
N PRO A 236 14.28 14.57 11.70
CA PRO A 236 13.20 14.13 12.55
C PRO A 236 12.58 12.84 12.00
N ASN A 237 12.44 11.86 12.89
CA ASN A 237 11.65 10.68 12.71
C ASN A 237 10.36 10.81 13.52
N LEU A 238 9.27 10.37 12.93
CA LEU A 238 7.95 10.34 13.54
C LEU A 238 7.08 9.30 12.84
N MET A 239 5.97 8.94 13.47
CA MET A 239 5.00 8.02 12.88
C MET A 239 4.52 8.57 11.53
N VAL A 240 4.69 7.80 10.46
CA VAL A 240 4.19 8.09 9.12
C VAL A 240 3.54 6.84 8.55
N HIS A 241 2.90 6.92 7.38
CA HIS A 241 2.18 5.79 6.77
C HIS A 241 3.09 4.59 6.47
N GLY A 242 4.33 4.82 6.03
CA GLY A 242 5.35 3.79 5.82
C GLY A 242 5.12 2.90 4.58
N ASP A 243 3.98 3.04 3.91
CA ASP A 243 3.66 2.43 2.62
C ASP A 243 2.80 3.36 1.75
N LEU A 244 3.04 4.66 1.76
CA LEU A 244 2.24 5.54 0.92
C LEU A 244 2.60 5.33 -0.56
N TRP A 245 1.64 4.90 -1.36
CA TRP A 245 1.73 4.81 -2.83
C TRP A 245 0.32 4.94 -3.44
N THR A 246 0.19 5.03 -4.77
CA THR A 246 -1.12 5.27 -5.40
C THR A 246 -2.14 4.16 -5.16
N GLY A 247 -1.69 2.92 -4.91
CA GLY A 247 -2.58 1.82 -4.53
C GLY A 247 -3.25 1.99 -3.16
N ASN A 248 -2.68 2.84 -2.29
CA ASN A 248 -3.21 3.13 -0.94
C ASN A 248 -3.96 4.48 -0.88
N LEU A 249 -4.30 5.04 -2.05
CA LEU A 249 -5.03 6.30 -2.19
C LEU A 249 -6.32 6.09 -2.98
N LEU A 250 -7.45 6.43 -2.39
CA LEU A 250 -8.76 6.32 -3.04
C LEU A 250 -9.24 7.69 -3.50
N LEU A 251 -9.19 7.93 -4.82
CA LEU A 251 -9.63 9.17 -5.43
C LEU A 251 -11.14 9.14 -5.73
N LYS A 252 -11.92 9.88 -4.96
CA LYS A 252 -13.37 10.02 -5.16
C LYS A 252 -13.68 11.37 -5.79
N LYS A 253 -14.21 11.35 -7.02
CA LYS A 253 -14.64 12.56 -7.74
C LYS A 253 -16.16 12.62 -7.78
N GLU A 254 -16.71 13.58 -7.05
CA GLU A 254 -18.11 14.00 -7.15
C GLU A 254 -18.13 15.48 -7.58
N GLU A 255 -18.86 16.34 -6.89
CA GLU A 255 -18.76 17.80 -7.07
C GLU A 255 -17.40 18.35 -6.63
N LYS A 256 -16.73 17.64 -5.71
CA LYS A 256 -15.39 17.92 -5.21
C LYS A 256 -14.50 16.69 -5.31
N VAL A 257 -13.19 16.92 -5.29
CA VAL A 257 -12.18 15.87 -5.25
C VAL A 257 -11.91 15.53 -3.78
N PHE A 258 -12.11 14.26 -3.41
CA PHE A 258 -11.75 13.72 -2.09
C PHE A 258 -10.73 12.61 -2.26
N ILE A 259 -9.74 12.59 -1.38
CA ILE A 259 -8.68 11.58 -1.35
C ILE A 259 -8.74 10.91 0.03
N TYR A 260 -8.91 9.60 0.03
CA TYR A 260 -8.87 8.79 1.24
C TYR A 260 -7.58 7.98 1.29
N TYR A 261 -7.05 7.79 2.49
CA TYR A 261 -5.82 7.08 2.80
C TYR A 261 -6.15 5.77 3.49
N ILE A 262 -5.67 4.65 2.94
CA ILE A 262 -5.99 3.30 3.43
C ILE A 262 -4.71 2.47 3.69
N ASP A 263 -4.88 1.30 4.32
CA ASP A 263 -3.82 0.31 4.52
C ASP A 263 -2.63 0.84 5.35
N TRP A 264 -2.94 1.37 6.55
CA TRP A 264 -1.99 1.93 7.51
C TRP A 264 -1.23 0.87 8.33
N GLU A 265 -1.34 -0.43 8.04
CA GLU A 265 -0.69 -1.50 8.82
C GLU A 265 0.84 -1.41 8.87
N TYR A 266 1.46 -0.71 7.91
CA TYR A 266 2.90 -0.49 7.83
C TYR A 266 3.36 0.83 8.45
N SER A 267 2.48 1.51 9.18
CA SER A 267 2.80 2.74 9.88
C SER A 267 3.95 2.54 10.87
N ASN A 268 4.95 3.42 10.83
CA ASN A 268 6.13 3.31 11.67
C ASN A 268 6.83 4.68 11.83
N GLU A 269 7.73 4.77 12.81
CA GLU A 269 8.57 5.95 13.04
C GLU A 269 9.69 6.00 12.00
N LEU A 270 9.53 6.83 10.97
CA LEU A 270 10.46 6.97 9.86
C LEU A 270 10.84 8.44 9.66
N ILE A 271 11.88 8.68 8.86
CA ILE A 271 12.27 10.03 8.45
C ILE A 271 11.08 10.76 7.83
N PHE A 272 10.82 11.99 8.26
CA PHE A 272 9.56 12.69 7.97
C PHE A 272 9.18 12.78 6.48
N PHE A 273 10.15 12.79 5.57
CA PHE A 273 9.90 12.84 4.12
C PHE A 273 9.74 11.45 3.47
N TYR A 274 9.76 10.37 4.25
CA TYR A 274 9.76 8.99 3.75
C TYR A 274 8.62 8.72 2.79
N ASP A 275 7.38 9.07 3.16
CA ASP A 275 6.20 8.73 2.37
C ASP A 275 6.13 9.48 1.02
N PHE A 276 6.65 10.71 0.94
CA PHE A 276 6.71 11.44 -0.32
C PHE A 276 7.60 10.70 -1.33
N PHE A 277 8.78 10.27 -0.88
CA PHE A 277 9.72 9.56 -1.72
C PHE A 277 9.32 8.09 -1.93
N ASN A 278 8.59 7.50 -0.99
CA ASN A 278 8.00 6.17 -1.16
C ASN A 278 6.99 6.15 -2.31
N LEU A 279 6.08 7.12 -2.36
CA LEU A 279 5.16 7.27 -3.48
C LEU A 279 5.95 7.38 -4.80
N MET A 280 6.94 8.26 -4.89
CA MET A 280 7.74 8.45 -6.11
C MET A 280 8.44 7.15 -6.54
N TRP A 281 9.10 6.47 -5.60
CA TRP A 281 9.85 5.25 -5.87
C TRP A 281 8.94 4.09 -6.31
N ILE A 282 7.85 3.86 -5.57
CA ILE A 282 6.93 2.77 -5.88
C ILE A 282 6.23 3.01 -7.22
N GLU A 283 5.91 4.25 -7.60
CA GLU A 283 5.38 4.55 -8.93
C GLU A 283 6.36 4.21 -10.06
N ILE A 284 7.65 4.48 -9.90
CA ILE A 284 8.68 4.07 -10.86
C ILE A 284 8.81 2.54 -10.89
N TYR A 285 8.86 1.90 -9.73
CA TYR A 285 9.09 0.47 -9.61
C TYR A 285 7.89 -0.37 -10.10
N MET A 286 6.68 0.00 -9.69
CA MET A 286 5.44 -0.74 -9.97
C MET A 286 4.79 -0.34 -11.28
N ASN A 287 4.86 0.94 -11.67
CA ASN A 287 4.07 1.47 -12.79
C ASN A 287 4.93 2.00 -13.94
N ASN A 288 6.27 2.03 -13.81
CA ASN A 288 7.17 2.77 -14.72
C ASN A 288 6.73 4.24 -14.88
N ASN A 289 6.17 4.83 -13.82
CA ASN A 289 5.63 6.17 -13.83
C ASN A 289 6.60 7.14 -13.16
N TYR A 290 7.31 7.92 -13.98
CA TYR A 290 8.35 8.85 -13.53
C TYR A 290 7.82 10.26 -13.23
N LYS A 291 6.52 10.52 -13.40
CA LYS A 291 5.96 11.89 -13.35
C LYS A 291 6.29 12.62 -12.05
N TYR A 292 6.10 11.97 -10.90
CA TYR A 292 6.37 12.58 -9.59
C TYR A 292 7.87 12.83 -9.39
N PHE A 293 8.71 11.85 -9.72
CA PHE A 293 10.16 11.97 -9.57
C PHE A 293 10.76 13.03 -10.50
N ASN A 294 10.32 13.09 -11.77
CA ASN A 294 10.73 14.12 -12.72
C ASN A 294 10.36 15.51 -12.19
N ARG A 295 9.15 15.67 -11.66
CA ARG A 295 8.71 16.93 -11.09
C ARG A 295 9.56 17.33 -9.88
N TYR A 296 9.88 16.37 -9.01
CA TYR A 296 10.78 16.58 -7.88
C TYR A 296 12.16 17.08 -8.33
N LEU A 297 12.82 16.37 -9.25
CA LEU A 297 14.15 16.75 -9.76
C LEU A 297 14.17 18.14 -10.41
N ASN A 298 13.08 18.53 -11.08
CA ASN A 298 12.93 19.84 -11.71
C ASN A 298 12.43 20.94 -10.74
N GLY A 299 12.40 20.68 -9.44
CA GLY A 299 12.04 21.66 -8.41
C GLY A 299 10.54 21.94 -8.28
N GLY A 300 9.68 21.13 -8.90
CA GLY A 300 8.24 21.32 -8.89
C GLY A 300 7.53 21.04 -7.56
N PHE A 301 8.30 20.71 -6.50
CA PHE A 301 7.84 20.55 -5.11
C PHE A 301 8.72 21.31 -4.10
N ASP A 302 9.60 22.22 -4.57
CA ASP A 302 10.57 22.88 -3.69
C ASP A 302 9.88 23.71 -2.61
N GLN A 303 8.79 24.41 -2.95
CA GLN A 303 8.07 25.25 -1.99
C GLN A 303 7.47 24.40 -0.85
N GLU A 304 6.82 23.29 -1.18
CA GLU A 304 6.24 22.38 -0.20
C GLU A 304 7.32 21.74 0.68
N LEU A 305 8.47 21.37 0.10
CA LEU A 305 9.60 20.82 0.85
C LEU A 305 10.25 21.86 1.76
N ILE A 306 10.45 23.10 1.30
CA ILE A 306 10.93 24.22 2.14
C ILE A 306 10.03 24.39 3.36
N GLU A 307 8.71 24.43 3.13
CA GLU A 307 7.75 24.59 4.21
C GLU A 307 7.83 23.44 5.21
N ILE A 308 7.83 22.19 4.75
CA ILE A 308 7.89 21.03 5.65
C ILE A 308 9.23 20.97 6.40
N PHE A 309 10.37 21.19 5.74
CA PHE A 309 11.68 21.20 6.41
C PHE A 309 11.72 22.29 7.50
N SER A 310 11.15 23.46 7.21
CA SER A 310 11.12 24.59 8.15
C SER A 310 10.32 24.29 9.43
N ILE A 311 9.33 23.37 9.38
CA ILE A 311 8.61 22.90 10.56
C ILE A 311 9.63 22.41 11.59
N PHE A 312 10.65 21.66 11.19
CA PHE A 312 11.66 21.12 12.11
C PHE A 312 12.95 21.95 12.18
N GLN A 313 12.88 23.23 11.77
CA GLN A 313 14.03 24.14 11.75
C GLN A 313 15.17 23.64 10.83
N LEU A 314 14.84 22.85 9.82
CA LEU A 314 15.76 22.44 8.77
C LEU A 314 15.61 23.36 7.56
N SER A 315 16.68 23.46 6.77
CA SER A 315 16.64 24.11 5.46
C SER A 315 16.66 23.05 4.37
N PHE A 316 15.65 23.07 3.49
CA PHE A 316 15.69 22.28 2.27
C PHE A 316 16.69 22.91 1.29
N ARG A 317 17.66 22.13 0.83
CA ARG A 317 18.69 22.55 -0.14
C ARG A 317 18.42 21.91 -1.50
N PRO A 318 17.92 22.66 -2.50
CA PRO A 318 17.59 22.12 -3.83
C PRO A 318 18.74 21.37 -4.53
N GLU A 319 19.98 21.73 -4.25
CA GLU A 319 21.19 21.06 -4.74
C GLU A 319 21.37 19.64 -4.19
N TRP A 320 20.67 19.27 -3.10
CA TRP A 320 20.74 17.97 -2.43
C TRP A 320 19.53 17.08 -2.72
N ARG A 321 18.76 17.35 -3.79
CA ARG A 321 17.56 16.57 -4.12
C ARG A 321 17.83 15.07 -4.19
N LEU A 322 18.94 14.69 -4.81
CA LEU A 322 19.30 13.28 -4.92
C LEU A 322 19.75 12.71 -3.58
N ASP A 323 20.48 13.47 -2.77
CA ASP A 323 20.87 13.07 -1.43
C ASP A 323 19.67 12.75 -0.54
N TYR A 324 18.61 13.59 -0.56
CA TYR A 324 17.38 13.29 0.19
C TYR A 324 16.70 12.01 -0.30
N PHE A 325 16.74 11.75 -1.61
CA PHE A 325 16.17 10.53 -2.18
C PHE A 325 17.03 9.29 -1.87
N HIS A 326 18.36 9.42 -1.84
CA HIS A 326 19.29 8.41 -1.37
C HIS A 326 19.03 8.07 0.11
N LEU A 327 18.84 9.08 0.96
CA LEU A 327 18.48 8.89 2.38
C LEU A 327 17.18 8.09 2.52
N TYR A 328 16.15 8.42 1.74
CA TYR A 328 14.92 7.63 1.73
C TYR A 328 15.19 6.19 1.30
N PHE A 329 15.92 5.98 0.21
CA PHE A 329 16.10 4.64 -0.34
C PHE A 329 16.89 3.73 0.60
N LEU A 330 17.88 4.29 1.32
CA LEU A 330 18.59 3.58 2.38
C LEU A 330 17.66 3.22 3.55
N ASN A 331 16.79 4.15 3.99
CA ASN A 331 15.75 3.85 4.99
C ASN A 331 14.79 2.75 4.51
N PHE A 332 14.35 2.81 3.25
CA PHE A 332 13.49 1.78 2.65
C PHE A 332 14.16 0.39 2.68
N LEU A 333 15.44 0.30 2.34
CA LEU A 333 16.18 -0.97 2.38
C LEU A 333 16.34 -1.49 3.82
N GLN A 334 16.51 -0.62 4.79
CA GLN A 334 16.62 -1.01 6.18
C GLN A 334 15.29 -1.48 6.77
N VAL A 335 14.18 -0.82 6.43
CA VAL A 335 12.86 -1.13 7.00
C VAL A 335 12.22 -2.31 6.26
N ARG A 336 12.28 -2.32 4.93
CA ARG A 336 11.63 -3.35 4.09
C ARG A 336 12.63 -4.34 3.53
N GLY A 337 13.78 -3.87 3.06
CA GLY A 337 14.78 -4.69 2.38
C GLY A 337 15.39 -5.81 3.24
N ILE A 338 15.38 -5.66 4.58
CA ILE A 338 15.85 -6.71 5.50
C ILE A 338 15.00 -7.98 5.43
N HIS A 339 13.71 -7.86 5.10
CA HIS A 339 12.79 -8.99 4.96
C HIS A 339 12.81 -9.60 3.56
N PHE A 340 13.50 -8.97 2.61
CA PHE A 340 13.66 -9.50 1.26
C PHE A 340 14.75 -10.54 1.23
N ASN A 341 14.54 -11.61 0.44
CA ASN A 341 15.63 -12.48 0.06
C ASN A 341 16.62 -11.72 -0.85
N TRP A 342 17.83 -12.26 -0.98
CA TRP A 342 18.89 -11.63 -1.75
C TRP A 342 18.49 -11.27 -3.19
N VAL A 343 17.75 -12.14 -3.89
CA VAL A 343 17.33 -11.90 -5.29
C VAL A 343 16.38 -10.71 -5.39
N ASP A 344 15.39 -10.64 -4.49
CA ASP A 344 14.44 -9.54 -4.47
C ASP A 344 15.15 -8.22 -4.13
N ARG A 345 16.04 -8.23 -3.13
CA ARG A 345 16.84 -7.06 -2.77
C ARG A 345 17.70 -6.56 -3.94
N GLN A 346 18.41 -7.46 -4.62
CA GLN A 346 19.21 -7.13 -5.80
C GLN A 346 18.34 -6.59 -6.96
N THR A 347 17.09 -7.05 -7.07
CA THR A 347 16.15 -6.49 -8.04
C THR A 347 15.83 -5.02 -7.74
N TYR A 348 15.59 -4.67 -6.48
CA TYR A 348 15.39 -3.27 -6.06
C TYR A 348 16.65 -2.42 -6.30
N LEU A 349 17.82 -2.91 -5.88
CA LEU A 349 19.09 -2.20 -6.05
C LEU A 349 19.43 -1.95 -7.53
N ASN A 350 19.29 -2.96 -8.38
CA ASN A 350 19.56 -2.81 -9.81
C ASN A 350 18.58 -1.86 -10.49
N ARG A 351 17.30 -1.90 -10.09
CA ARG A 351 16.30 -0.95 -10.56
C ARG A 351 16.67 0.48 -10.17
N TYR A 352 17.15 0.66 -8.94
CA TYR A 352 17.58 1.97 -8.43
C TYR A 352 18.81 2.48 -9.16
N LYS A 353 19.83 1.64 -9.37
CA LYS A 353 21.02 1.99 -10.18
C LYS A 353 20.63 2.41 -11.60
N ASN A 354 19.71 1.67 -12.24
CA ASN A 354 19.24 2.03 -13.58
C ASN A 354 18.50 3.38 -13.59
N LEU A 355 17.75 3.69 -12.53
CA LEU A 355 17.14 5.00 -12.37
C LEU A 355 18.20 6.09 -12.32
N LEU A 356 19.27 5.95 -11.53
CA LEU A 356 20.34 6.95 -11.47
C LEU A 356 20.98 7.19 -12.85
N VAL A 357 21.32 6.10 -13.55
CA VAL A 357 21.89 6.17 -14.91
C VAL A 357 20.94 6.86 -15.91
N GLU A 358 19.64 6.58 -15.85
CA GLU A 358 18.63 7.17 -16.74
C GLU A 358 18.56 8.70 -16.61
N PHE A 359 18.86 9.23 -15.44
CA PHE A 359 18.86 10.67 -15.16
C PHE A 359 20.24 11.31 -15.25
N GLY A 360 21.25 10.58 -15.74
CA GLY A 360 22.61 11.08 -15.91
C GLY A 360 23.33 11.38 -14.60
N ILE A 361 23.00 10.61 -13.55
CA ILE A 361 23.53 10.72 -12.19
C ILE A 361 24.64 9.71 -11.99
#